data_AF-A0A7W5YE71-F1
#
_entry.id   AF-A0A7W5YE71-F1
#
_cell.length_a   1.000
_cell.length_b   1.000
_cell.length_c   1.000
_cell.angle_alpha   90.00
_cell.angle_beta   90.00
_cell.angle_gamma   90.00
#
_symmetry.space_group_name_H-M   'P 1'
#
loop_
_entity.id
_entity.type
_entity.pdbx_description
1 polymer ?
#
loop_
_entity_poly.entity_id
_entity_poly.type
_entity_poly.pdbx_seq_one_letter_code
_entity_poly.pdbx_strand_id
1 'polypeptide(L)'
;MPMILSEQELNQVHQLDERHRRDVFLTRWVQKEAALKCFGRGFLVDPHSVMLTPGNTTLEGRCQVSGEAIFTHSGRISDEESGDFQWAIATSRAAARPQWRHHKSGIFF
;
A
#
# COMPACT_ATOMS: atom_id res chain seq x y z
N MET A 1 -12.32 -12.59 9.99
CA MET A 1 -12.12 -11.15 9.67
C MET A 1 -10.75 -11.00 9.01
N PRO A 2 -10.62 -10.21 7.94
CA PRO A 2 -9.31 -9.91 7.38
C PRO A 2 -8.50 -9.12 8.40
N MET A 3 -7.30 -9.61 8.71
CA MET A 3 -6.46 -9.16 9.83
C MET A 3 -5.95 -7.71 9.69
N ILE A 4 -6.12 -7.06 8.54
CA ILE A 4 -5.49 -5.77 8.21
C ILE A 4 -6.48 -4.66 7.87
N LEU A 5 -7.66 -4.96 7.34
CA LEU A 5 -8.65 -3.92 7.01
C LEU A 5 -9.54 -3.63 8.22
N SER A 6 -9.82 -2.35 8.50
CA SER A 6 -10.87 -1.97 9.44
C SER A 6 -12.24 -2.44 8.94
N GLU A 7 -13.23 -2.53 9.83
CA GLU A 7 -14.60 -2.89 9.42
C GLU A 7 -15.16 -1.94 8.35
N GLN A 8 -14.88 -0.64 8.48
CA GLN A 8 -15.26 0.35 7.49
C GLN A 8 -14.60 0.06 6.13
N GLU A 9 -13.31 -0.27 6.12
CA GLU A 9 -12.60 -0.57 4.89
C GLU A 9 -13.11 -1.87 4.24
N LEU A 10 -13.42 -2.87 5.04
CA LEU A 10 -13.96 -4.14 4.58
C LEU A 10 -15.37 -3.98 3.99
N ASN A 11 -16.23 -3.20 4.65
CA ASN A 11 -17.58 -2.91 4.17
C ASN A 11 -17.55 -2.19 2.82
N GLN A 12 -16.63 -1.24 2.63
CA GLN A 12 -16.43 -0.58 1.34
C GLN A 12 -15.99 -1.57 0.25
N VAL A 13 -15.09 -2.50 0.59
CA VAL A 13 -14.66 -3.56 -0.35
C VAL A 13 -15.82 -4.49 -0.72
N HIS A 14 -16.67 -4.86 0.24
CA HIS A 14 -17.82 -5.72 -0.01
C HIS A 14 -18.90 -5.08 -0.89
N GLN A 15 -19.03 -3.75 -0.87
CA GLN A 15 -19.96 -3.01 -1.73
C GLN A 15 -19.53 -2.97 -3.21
N LEU A 16 -18.30 -3.41 -3.54
CA LEU A 16 -17.82 -3.48 -4.91
C LEU A 16 -18.22 -4.80 -5.60
N ASP A 17 -18.32 -4.72 -6.92
CA ASP A 17 -18.45 -5.89 -7.79
C ASP A 17 -17.31 -6.89 -7.57
N GLU A 18 -17.59 -8.18 -7.72
CA GLU A 18 -16.62 -9.26 -7.47
C GLU A 18 -15.30 -9.07 -8.22
N ARG A 19 -15.35 -8.56 -9.46
CA ARG A 19 -14.16 -8.32 -10.29
C ARG A 19 -13.22 -7.28 -9.67
N HIS A 20 -13.75 -6.27 -8.98
CA HIS A 20 -12.97 -5.18 -8.39
C HIS A 20 -12.64 -5.44 -6.91
N ARG A 21 -13.42 -6.29 -6.24
CA ARG A 21 -13.27 -6.59 -4.82
C ARG A 21 -11.86 -7.07 -4.47
N ARG A 22 -11.33 -8.01 -5.26
CA ARG A 22 -9.98 -8.57 -5.03
C ARG A 22 -8.89 -7.52 -5.20
N ASP A 23 -8.96 -6.75 -6.28
CA ASP A 23 -7.91 -5.79 -6.62
C ASP A 23 -7.87 -4.63 -5.61
N VAL A 24 -9.05 -4.14 -5.17
CA VAL A 24 -9.13 -3.11 -4.13
C VAL A 24 -8.70 -3.65 -2.76
N PHE A 25 -9.08 -4.89 -2.42
CA PHE A 25 -8.61 -5.53 -1.20
C PHE A 25 -7.08 -5.60 -1.15
N LEU A 26 -6.46 -6.13 -2.21
CA LEU A 26 -5.01 -6.27 -2.29
C LEU A 26 -4.30 -4.91 -2.27
N THR A 27 -4.85 -3.91 -2.98
CA THR A 27 -4.30 -2.54 -2.99
C THR A 27 -4.27 -1.96 -1.58
N ARG A 28 -5.38 -2.05 -0.84
CA ARG A 28 -5.43 -1.56 0.56
C ARG A 28 -4.49 -2.34 1.46
N TRP A 29 -4.44 -3.66 1.28
CA TRP A 29 -3.56 -4.52 2.05
C TRP A 29 -2.09 -4.13 1.91
N VAL A 30 -1.57 -4.01 0.67
CA VAL A 30 -0.15 -3.65 0.45
C VAL A 30 0.19 -2.25 0.99
N GLN A 31 -0.75 -1.30 0.91
CA GLN A 31 -0.56 0.05 1.45
C GLN A 31 -0.43 0.05 2.98
N LYS A 32 -1.31 -0.65 3.68
CA LYS A 32 -1.28 -0.72 5.15
C LYS A 32 -0.02 -1.45 5.63
N GLU A 33 0.35 -2.53 4.96
CA GLU A 33 1.59 -3.27 5.27
C GLU A 33 2.84 -2.39 5.10
N ALA A 34 2.92 -1.61 4.02
CA ALA A 34 4.02 -0.68 3.80
C ALA A 34 4.08 0.38 4.91
N ALA A 35 2.94 0.97 5.27
CA ALA A 35 2.86 1.96 6.34
C ALA A 35 3.31 1.38 7.70
N LEU A 36 2.81 0.21 8.09
CA LEU A 36 3.18 -0.47 9.34
C LEU A 36 4.68 -0.78 9.42
N LYS A 37 5.28 -1.21 8.30
CA LYS A 37 6.74 -1.41 8.19
C LYS A 37 7.50 -0.10 8.34
N CYS A 38 7.03 0.99 7.73
CA CYS A 38 7.69 2.29 7.80
C CYS A 38 7.61 2.92 9.21
N PHE A 39 6.56 2.65 10.00
CA PHE A 39 6.55 3.03 11.42
C PHE A 39 7.60 2.27 12.25
N GLY A 40 8.20 1.20 11.71
CA GLY A 40 9.19 0.37 12.41
C GLY A 40 8.58 -0.50 13.52
N ARG A 41 7.25 -0.54 13.64
CA ARG A 41 6.54 -1.28 14.69
C ARG A 41 5.84 -2.54 14.19
N GLY A 42 5.71 -2.74 12.87
CA GLY A 42 5.07 -3.93 12.30
C GLY A 42 3.69 -4.18 12.91
N PHE A 43 3.39 -5.44 13.25
CA PHE A 43 2.13 -5.85 13.89
C PHE A 43 2.01 -5.47 15.38
N LEU A 44 3.00 -4.80 15.98
CA LEU A 44 2.84 -4.22 17.33
C LEU A 44 1.91 -3.01 17.32
N VAL A 45 1.64 -2.44 16.14
CA VAL A 45 0.59 -1.44 15.92
C VAL A 45 -0.63 -2.15 15.34
N ASP A 46 -1.79 -1.90 15.94
CA ASP A 46 -3.06 -2.40 15.43
C ASP A 46 -3.26 -1.91 13.97
N PRO A 47 -3.30 -2.80 12.97
CA PRO A 47 -3.54 -2.41 11.58
C PRO A 47 -4.83 -1.61 11.39
N HIS A 48 -5.85 -1.84 12.21
CA HIS A 48 -7.12 -1.13 12.12
C HIS A 48 -7.01 0.36 12.49
N SER A 49 -5.99 0.74 13.26
CA SER A 49 -5.69 2.12 13.64
C SER A 49 -5.00 2.96 12.54
N VAL A 50 -4.51 2.29 11.49
CA VAL A 50 -3.91 2.95 10.32
C VAL A 50 -5.02 3.41 9.38
N MET A 51 -5.18 4.72 9.24
CA MET A 51 -6.15 5.34 8.34
C MET A 51 -5.45 5.83 7.07
N LEU A 52 -5.86 5.28 5.93
CA LEU A 52 -5.41 5.75 4.62
C LEU A 52 -6.36 6.84 4.14
N THR A 53 -5.85 8.06 3.97
CA THR A 53 -6.62 9.21 3.45
C THR A 53 -6.34 9.40 1.95
N PRO A 54 -7.38 9.54 1.10
CA PRO A 54 -7.20 9.90 -0.31
C PRO A 54 -6.46 11.23 -0.44
N GLY A 55 -5.30 11.22 -1.08
CA GLY A 55 -4.61 12.44 -1.51
C GLY A 55 -4.62 12.56 -3.03
N ASN A 56 -4.39 13.77 -3.53
CA ASN A 56 -4.74 14.22 -4.89
C ASN A 56 -4.07 13.44 -6.02
N THR A 57 -2.94 12.78 -5.76
CA THR A 57 -2.21 11.88 -6.68
C THR A 57 -1.41 10.79 -5.93
N THR A 58 -1.41 10.84 -4.60
CA THR A 58 -0.64 10.03 -3.66
C THR A 58 -1.55 9.79 -2.47
N LEU A 59 -1.74 8.54 -2.02
CA LEU A 59 -2.55 8.26 -0.83
C LEU A 59 -1.72 8.63 0.41
N GLU A 60 -2.13 9.67 1.12
CA GLU A 60 -1.51 10.03 2.39
C GLU A 60 -2.02 9.08 3.47
N GLY A 61 -1.12 8.39 4.17
CA GLY A 61 -1.48 7.52 5.28
C GLY A 61 -1.19 8.23 6.60
N ARG A 62 -2.21 8.50 7.42
CA ARG A 62 -1.99 8.92 8.80
C ARG A 62 -2.32 7.77 9.72
N CYS A 63 -1.34 7.31 10.49
CA CYS A 63 -1.65 6.46 11.63
C CYS A 63 -1.94 7.35 12.82
N GLN A 64 -3.12 7.17 13.43
CA GLN A 64 -3.50 7.94 14.60
C GLN A 64 -2.63 7.61 15.83
N VAL A 65 -1.95 6.46 15.84
CA VAL A 65 -1.20 5.94 17.00
C VAL A 65 0.06 6.74 17.33
N SER A 66 0.65 7.44 16.35
CA SER A 66 1.92 8.15 16.56
C SER A 66 1.87 9.64 16.20
N GLY A 67 0.80 10.13 15.58
CA GLY A 67 0.75 11.49 15.01
C GLY A 67 1.77 11.73 13.87
N GLU A 68 2.59 10.73 13.55
CA GLU A 68 3.57 10.74 12.47
C GLU A 68 2.87 10.56 11.13
N ALA A 69 3.12 11.50 10.22
CA ALA A 69 2.64 11.41 8.85
C ALA A 69 3.50 10.41 8.07
N ILE A 70 2.85 9.47 7.37
CA ILE A 70 3.50 8.58 6.42
C ILE A 70 2.95 8.83 5.03
N PHE A 71 3.86 8.90 4.06
CA PHE A 71 3.53 9.11 2.66
C PHE A 71 3.61 7.78 1.96
N THR A 72 2.50 7.37 1.33
CA THR A 72 2.40 6.07 0.66
C THR A 72 2.20 6.25 -0.84
N HIS A 73 3.08 5.63 -1.62
CA HIS A 73 2.93 5.46 -3.07
C HIS A 73 2.54 4.02 -3.34
N SER A 74 1.63 3.78 -4.28
CA SER A 74 1.24 2.43 -4.66
C SER A 74 0.91 2.33 -6.13
N GLY A 75 0.89 1.12 -6.65
CA GLY A 75 0.46 0.86 -8.01
C GLY A 75 0.45 -0.62 -8.33
N ARG A 76 0.21 -0.90 -9.61
CA ARG A 76 0.27 -2.24 -10.19
C ARG A 76 1.42 -2.29 -11.18
N ILE A 77 2.12 -3.41 -11.21
CA ILE A 77 3.03 -3.77 -12.29
C ILE A 77 2.32 -4.87 -13.07
N SER A 78 2.05 -4.58 -14.33
CA SER A 78 1.57 -5.55 -15.31
C SER A 78 2.69 -5.72 -16.33
N ASP A 79 3.33 -6.88 -16.34
CA ASP A 79 4.23 -7.29 -17.42
C ASP A 79 3.62 -8.54 -18.08
N GLU A 80 3.78 -8.69 -19.39
CA GLU A 80 3.09 -9.73 -20.16
C GLU A 80 3.47 -11.16 -19.72
N GLU A 81 4.65 -11.33 -19.10
CA GLU A 81 5.16 -12.62 -18.60
C GLU A 81 4.95 -12.83 -17.09
N SER A 82 4.71 -11.77 -16.33
CA SER A 82 4.74 -11.80 -14.86
C SER A 82 3.44 -11.22 -14.34
N GLY A 83 2.60 -12.07 -13.72
CA GLY A 83 1.23 -11.74 -13.33
C GLY A 83 1.07 -10.43 -12.57
N ASP A 84 -0.17 -9.96 -12.46
CA ASP A 84 -0.48 -8.64 -11.90
C ASP A 84 -0.01 -8.44 -10.45
N PHE A 85 1.15 -7.79 -10.26
CA PHE A 85 1.69 -7.50 -8.94
C PHE A 85 1.20 -6.15 -8.43
N GLN A 86 0.79 -6.13 -7.16
CA GLN A 86 0.49 -4.90 -6.43
C GLN A 86 1.69 -4.50 -5.59
N TRP A 87 2.03 -3.21 -5.58
CA TRP A 87 3.13 -2.68 -4.77
C TRP A 87 2.69 -1.44 -3.99
N ALA A 88 3.33 -1.24 -2.83
CA ALA A 88 3.26 0.00 -2.09
C ALA A 88 4.60 0.31 -1.40
N ILE A 89 4.93 1.60 -1.34
CA ILE A 89 6.13 2.14 -0.69
C ILE A 89 5.66 3.21 0.28
N ALA A 90 6.06 3.09 1.54
CA ALA A 90 5.79 4.05 2.58
C ALA A 90 7.09 4.75 3.01
N THR A 91 7.00 6.05 3.28
CA THR A 91 8.13 6.88 3.68
C THR A 91 7.72 7.83 4.81
N SER A 92 8.62 8.07 5.77
CA SER A 92 8.41 8.99 6.90
C SER A 92 8.56 10.47 6.51
N ARG A 93 8.99 10.74 5.27
CA ARG A 93 9.12 12.08 4.69
C ARG A 93 8.53 12.06 3.29
N ALA A 94 7.96 13.18 2.85
CA ALA A 94 7.49 13.31 1.48
C ALA A 94 8.65 13.05 0.52
N ALA A 95 8.58 11.94 -0.21
CA ALA A 95 9.56 11.56 -1.21
C ALA A 95 8.98 11.70 -2.61
N ALA A 96 9.83 12.03 -3.58
CA ALA A 96 9.47 11.99 -4.99
C ALA A 96 8.97 10.59 -5.38
N ARG A 97 8.09 10.53 -6.37
CA ARG A 97 7.49 9.27 -6.84
C ARG A 97 8.60 8.28 -7.24
N PRO A 98 8.55 7.03 -6.73
CA PRO A 98 9.57 6.04 -7.06
C PRO A 98 9.58 5.75 -8.57
N GLN A 99 10.78 5.67 -9.15
CA GLN A 99 10.99 5.30 -10.54
C GLN A 99 11.52 3.87 -10.60
N TRP A 100 10.75 2.97 -11.21
CA TRP A 100 11.19 1.62 -11.50
C TRP A 100 12.26 1.65 -12.58
N ARG A 101 13.39 1.00 -12.34
CA ARG A 101 14.43 0.77 -13.34
C ARG A 101 14.71 -0.71 -13.40
N HIS A 102 14.64 -1.29 -14.60
CA HIS A 102 15.15 -2.63 -14.80
C HIS A 102 16.65 -2.61 -14.48
N HIS A 103 17.07 -3.43 -13.53
CA HIS A 103 18.47 -3.72 -13.35
C HIS A 103 18.93 -4.54 -14.55
N LYS A 104 19.32 -3.88 -15.65
CA LYS A 104 20.08 -4.54 -16.71
C LYS A 104 21.42 -4.91 -16.09
N SER A 105 21.53 -6.14 -15.60
CA SER A 105 22.80 -6.75 -15.26
C SER A 105 23.63 -6.77 -16.54
N GLY A 106 24.48 -5.75 -16.69
CA GLY A 106 25.57 -5.74 -17.64
C GLY A 106 26.59 -6.78 -17.20
N ILE A 107 26.30 -8.05 -17.45
CA ILE A 107 27.35 -9.01 -17.73
C ILE A 107 27.40 -9.09 -19.25
N PHE A 108 28.13 -8.15 -19.84
CA PHE A 108 28.57 -8.27 -21.22
C PHE A 108 29.74 -9.27 -21.19
N PHE A 109 29.57 -10.41 -21.85
CA PHE A 109 30.67 -11.35 -22.14
C PHE A 109 31.50 -10.83 -23.31
#